data_AF-A0A7V3JJ12-F1
#
_entry.id   AF-A0A7V3JJ12-F1
#
_cell.length_a   1.000
_cell.length_b   1.000
_cell.length_c   1.000
_cell.angle_alpha   90.00
_cell.angle_beta   90.00
_cell.angle_gamma   90.00
#
_symmetry.space_group_name_H-M   'P 1'
#
loop_
_entity.id
_entity.type
_entity.pdbx_description
1 polymer ?
#
loop_
_entity_poly.entity_id
_entity_poly.type
_entity_poly.pdbx_seq_one_letter_code
_entity_poly.pdbx_strand_id
1 'polypeptide(L)' 'MTHVVCQPCYDCRYTDCVVVCPVECFYEGEHMLYIHPDECID' A
#
# COMPACT_ATOMS: atom_id res chain seq x y z
N MET A 1 12.42 -6.79 -1.71
CA MET A 1 11.72 -7.30 -0.52
C MET A 1 10.36 -6.63 -0.44
N THR A 2 9.28 -7.40 -0.31
CA THR A 2 7.93 -6.83 -0.33
C THR A 2 7.59 -6.08 0.96
N HIS A 3 7.07 -4.86 0.84
CA HIS A 3 6.48 -4.13 1.97
C HIS A 3 5.09 -4.63 2.31
N VAL A 4 4.71 -4.49 3.58
CA VAL A 4 3.40 -4.91 4.08
C VAL A 4 2.76 -3.74 4.82
N VAL A 5 1.50 -3.43 4.46
CA VAL A 5 0.71 -2.44 5.18
C VAL A 5 0.29 -3.02 6.52
N CYS A 6 0.64 -2.33 7.60
CA CYS A 6 0.31 -2.74 8.97
C CYS A 6 -0.98 -2.08 9.47
N GLN A 7 -1.41 -2.52 10.65
CA GLN A 7 -2.60 -2.04 11.37
C GLN A 7 -2.81 -0.50 11.44
N PRO A 8 -1.79 0.39 11.55
CA PRO A 8 -2.02 1.84 11.56
C PRO A 8 -2.68 2.41 10.29
N CYS A 9 -2.75 1.66 9.18
CA CYS A 9 -3.46 2.11 7.98
C CYS A 9 -4.99 1.98 8.09
N TYR A 10 -5.50 1.18 9.03
CA TYR A 10 -6.92 0.85 9.18
C TYR A 10 -7.76 2.10 9.51
N ASP A 11 -8.75 2.40 8.67
CA ASP A 11 -9.62 3.60 8.66
C ASP A 11 -8.90 4.96 8.56
N CYS A 12 -7.57 4.99 8.45
CA CYS A 12 -6.81 6.23 8.23
C CYS A 12 -6.65 6.56 6.75
N ARG A 13 -6.17 5.59 5.95
CA ARG A 13 -5.97 5.72 4.48
C ARG A 13 -5.38 7.08 4.04
N TYR A 14 -4.22 7.45 4.59
CA TYR A 14 -3.57 8.74 4.25
C TYR A 14 -3.13 8.84 2.78
N THR A 15 -2.91 7.71 2.09
CA THR A 15 -2.50 7.60 0.67
C THR A 15 -1.13 8.22 0.31
N ASP A 16 -0.39 8.81 1.25
CA ASP A 16 0.97 9.32 1.02
C ASP A 16 1.95 8.26 0.47
N CYS A 17 1.76 6.99 0.84
CA CYS A 17 2.56 5.87 0.35
C CYS A 17 2.36 5.58 -1.15
N VAL A 18 1.21 5.93 -1.73
CA VAL A 18 0.91 5.69 -3.14
C VAL A 18 1.69 6.67 -4.03
N VAL A 19 1.82 7.92 -3.59
CA VAL A 19 2.46 9.00 -4.36
C VAL A 19 3.96 8.73 -4.61
N VAL A 20 4.61 8.02 -3.70
CA VAL A 20 6.04 7.68 -3.80
C VAL A 20 6.29 6.35 -4.51
N CYS A 21 5.26 5.55 -4.79
CA CYS A 21 5.41 4.22 -5.35
C CYS A 21 5.77 4.30 -6.85
N PRO A 22 6.93 3.79 -7.29
CA PRO A 22 7.36 3.89 -8.69
C PRO A 22 6.57 3.00 -9.66
N VAL A 23 5.83 2.01 -9.13
CA VAL A 23 5.13 0.96 -9.89
C VAL A 23 3.64 0.88 -9.55
N GLU A 24 3.14 1.81 -8.74
CA GLU A 24 1.72 1.90 -8.38
C GLU A 24 1.11 0.58 -7.84
N CYS A 25 1.87 -0.20 -7.07
CA CYS A 25 1.46 -1.53 -6.59
C CYS A 25 0.47 -1.51 -5.39
N PHE A 26 -0.19 -0.39 -5.14
CA PHE A 26 -1.13 -0.20 -4.04
C PHE A 26 -2.57 -0.34 -4.51
N TYR A 27 -3.36 -1.11 -3.77
CA TYR A 27 -4.77 -1.37 -4.02
C TYR A 27 -5.61 -0.88 -2.85
N GLU A 28 -6.66 -0.11 -3.13
CA GLU A 28 -7.60 0.35 -2.12
C GLU A 28 -8.62 -0.75 -1.77
N GLY A 29 -8.70 -1.11 -0.49
CA GLY A 29 -9.82 -1.86 0.05
C GLY A 29 -10.67 -1.01 0.99
N GLU A 30 -11.69 -1.62 1.59
CA GLU A 30 -12.76 -0.91 2.31
C GLU A 30 -12.25 -0.12 3.53
N HIS A 31 -11.26 -0.66 4.25
CA HIS A 31 -10.72 -0.06 5.48
C HIS A 31 -9.22 0.23 5.43
N MET A 32 -8.47 -0.31 4.46
CA MET A 32 -7.02 -0.13 4.39
C MET A 32 -6.49 -0.31 2.97
N LEU A 33 -5.26 0.15 2.75
CA LEU A 33 -4.52 -0.08 1.50
C LEU A 33 -3.80 -1.43 1.56
N TYR A 34 -3.64 -2.07 0.41
CA TYR A 34 -2.98 -3.35 0.25
C TYR A 34 -1.85 -3.21 -0.77
N ILE A 35 -0.73 -3.91 -0.55
CA ILE A 35 0.40 -3.95 -1.48
C ILE A 35 0.37 -5.28 -2.21
N HIS A 36 0.44 -5.26 -3.55
CA HIS A 36 0.53 -6.48 -4.34
C HIS A 36 1.97 -7.03 -4.34
N PRO A 37 2.19 -8.27 -3.86
CA PRO A 37 3.53 -8.77 -3.62
C PRO A 37 4.35 -8.99 -4.89
N ASP A 38 3.69 -9.35 -6.00
CA ASP A 38 4.37 -9.60 -7.29
C ASP A 38 4.70 -8.32 -8.07
N GLU A 39 4.03 -7.20 -7.74
CA GLU A 39 4.23 -5.92 -8.42
C GLU A 39 5.15 -5.01 -7.60
N CYS A 40 5.32 -5.27 -6.31
CA CYS A 40 6.22 -4.53 -5.45
C CYS A 40 7.68 -4.86 -5.80
N ILE A 41 8.38 -3.85 -6.31
CA ILE A 41 9.80 -3.94 -6.71
C ILE A 41 10.77 -3.34 -5.68
N ASP A 42 10.26 -2.95 -4.51
CA ASP A 42 11.11 -2.49 -3.42
C ASP A 42 12.04 -3.60 -2.94
#